data_AF-A0A9J9LGM7-F1
#
_entry.id   AF-A0A9J9LGM7-F1
#
_cell.length_a   1.000
_cell.length_b   1.000
_cell.length_c   1.000
_cell.angle_alpha   90.00
_cell.angle_beta   90.00
_cell.angle_gamma   90.00
#
_symmetry.space_group_name_H-M   'P 1'
#
loop_
_entity.id
_entity.type
_entity.pdbx_description
1 polymer ?
#
loop_
_entity_poly.entity_id
_entity_poly.type
_entity_poly.pdbx_seq_one_letter_code
_entity_poly.pdbx_strand_id
1 'polypeptide(L)'
;MEHRLKGAQAEAREALIEALRSALSELDLSQVAAARLLETDQPTLSRLLSGQRTSVSLDRLIRWLGRLGRTVDVKVKVAAPAGVPPRARRAHG
;
A
#
# COMPACT_ATOMS: atom_id res chain seq x y z
N MET A 1 -16.73 -4.47 13.92
CA MET A 1 -16.21 -4.96 12.63
C MET A 1 -15.55 -3.84 11.80
N GLU A 2 -16.03 -2.59 11.83
CA GLU A 2 -15.46 -1.46 11.06
C GLU A 2 -13.99 -1.10 11.39
N HIS A 3 -13.53 -1.29 12.64
CA HIS A 3 -12.14 -0.97 13.02
C HIS A 3 -11.09 -1.85 12.31
N ARG A 4 -11.41 -3.12 12.02
CA ARG A 4 -10.47 -4.04 11.33
C ARG A 4 -10.35 -3.71 9.84
N LEU A 5 -11.44 -3.23 9.22
CA LEU A 5 -11.45 -2.83 7.81
C LEU A 5 -10.57 -1.58 7.59
N LYS A 6 -10.66 -0.61 8.51
CA LYS A 6 -9.81 0.59 8.49
C LYS A 6 -8.32 0.26 8.68
N GLY A 7 -8.00 -0.76 9.48
CA GLY A 7 -6.62 -1.24 9.66
C GLY A 7 -6.02 -1.80 8.36
N ALA A 8 -6.70 -2.76 7.73
CA ALA A 8 -6.20 -3.38 6.50
C ALA A 8 -6.03 -2.37 5.35
N GLN A 9 -6.95 -1.41 5.22
CA GLN A 9 -6.84 -0.36 4.20
C GLN A 9 -5.65 0.59 4.47
N ALA A 10 -5.41 0.93 5.75
CA ALA A 10 -4.28 1.77 6.14
C ALA A 10 -2.94 1.06 5.88
N GLU A 11 -2.82 -0.21 6.27
CA GLU A 11 -1.63 -1.05 6.02
C GLU A 11 -1.33 -1.15 4.51
N ALA A 12 -2.35 -1.44 3.70
CA ALA A 12 -2.19 -1.49 2.24
C ALA A 12 -1.74 -0.13 1.68
N ARG A 13 -2.29 0.97 2.19
CA ARG A 13 -1.91 2.33 1.76
C ARG A 13 -0.45 2.62 2.07
N GLU A 14 0.00 2.33 3.29
CA GLU A 14 1.38 2.54 3.71
C GLU A 14 2.35 1.71 2.87
N ALA A 15 2.03 0.43 2.63
CA ALA A 15 2.85 -0.43 1.78
C ALA A 15 2.99 0.11 0.35
N LEU A 16 1.91 0.62 -0.24
CA LEU A 16 1.96 1.22 -1.59
C LEU A 16 2.75 2.54 -1.62
N ILE A 17 2.67 3.36 -0.57
CA ILE A 17 3.46 4.59 -0.45
C ILE A 17 4.95 4.26 -0.32
N GLU A 18 5.31 3.22 0.44
CA GLU A 18 6.70 2.80 0.59
C GLU A 18 7.25 2.23 -0.73
N ALA A 19 6.48 1.39 -1.41
CA ALA A 19 6.84 0.91 -2.74
C ALA A 19 7.03 2.07 -3.74
N LEU A 20 6.21 3.12 -3.63
CA LEU A 20 6.36 4.32 -4.45
C LEU A 20 7.67 5.05 -4.14
N ARG A 21 8.04 5.23 -2.86
CA ARG A 21 9.32 5.83 -2.47
C ARG A 21 10.51 5.08 -3.04
N SER A 22 10.51 3.76 -2.88
CA SER A 22 11.55 2.86 -3.39
C SER A 22 11.68 3.00 -4.91
N ALA A 23 10.55 2.96 -5.65
CA ALA A 23 10.57 3.11 -7.10
C ALA A 23 11.11 4.48 -7.55
N LEU A 24 10.72 5.57 -6.89
CA LEU A 24 11.22 6.91 -7.21
C LEU A 24 12.72 7.04 -6.93
N SER A 25 13.20 6.44 -5.84
CA SER A 25 14.62 6.44 -5.47
C SER A 25 15.47 5.61 -6.44
N GLU A 26 14.98 4.44 -6.87
CA GLU A 26 15.70 3.58 -7.82
C GLU A 26 15.80 4.20 -9.22
N LEU A 27 14.82 5.02 -9.59
CA LEU A 27 14.78 5.74 -10.87
C LEU A 27 15.46 7.12 -10.83
N ASP A 28 16.02 7.51 -9.68
CA ASP A 28 16.63 8.83 -9.43
C ASP A 28 15.72 10.01 -9.84
N LEU A 29 14.40 9.85 -9.61
CA LEU A 29 13.42 10.86 -10.02
C LEU A 29 13.27 11.92 -8.94
N SER A 30 13.53 13.18 -9.32
CA SER A 30 13.08 14.33 -8.51
C SER A 30 11.56 14.31 -8.38
N GLN A 31 11.02 14.88 -7.28
CA GLN A 31 9.57 14.96 -7.09
C GLN A 31 8.85 15.68 -8.24
N VAL A 32 9.48 16.66 -8.89
CA VAL A 32 8.90 17.36 -10.05
C VAL A 32 8.85 16.45 -11.27
N ALA A 33 9.92 15.71 -11.55
CA ALA A 33 9.96 14.75 -12.66
C ALA A 33 8.97 13.61 -12.43
N ALA A 34 8.92 13.07 -11.21
CA ALA A 34 7.96 12.07 -10.79
C ALA A 34 6.52 12.57 -10.96
N ALA A 35 6.20 13.79 -10.50
CA ALA A 35 4.86 14.34 -10.62
C ALA A 35 4.40 14.43 -12.10
N ARG A 36 5.30 14.86 -13.00
CA ARG A 36 5.02 14.89 -14.45
C ARG A 36 4.78 13.49 -15.02
N LEU A 37 5.65 12.53 -14.72
CA LEU A 37 5.52 11.14 -15.17
C LEU A 37 4.22 10.48 -14.65
N LEU A 38 3.83 10.82 -13.42
CA LEU A 38 2.65 10.29 -12.74
C LEU A 38 1.37 11.08 -13.06
N GLU A 39 1.43 12.07 -13.95
CA GLU A 39 0.34 13.00 -14.31
C GLU A 39 -0.38 13.54 -13.06
N THR A 40 0.40 14.15 -12.17
CA THR A 40 -0.09 14.83 -10.98
C THR A 40 0.67 16.13 -10.78
N ASP A 41 0.17 17.01 -9.91
CA ASP A 41 0.96 18.14 -9.44
C ASP A 41 1.97 17.71 -8.36
N GLN A 42 3.11 18.41 -8.31
CA GLN A 42 4.16 18.16 -7.34
C GLN A 42 3.70 18.35 -5.88
N PRO A 43 2.87 19.35 -5.53
CA PRO A 43 2.36 19.49 -4.17
C PRO A 43 1.59 18.25 -3.67
N THR A 44 0.78 17.63 -4.53
CA THR A 44 0.03 16.41 -4.21
C THR A 44 0.97 15.24 -3.95
N LEU A 45 2.00 15.08 -4.76
CA LEU A 45 3.02 14.04 -4.56
C LEU A 45 3.84 14.31 -3.29
N SER A 46 4.24 15.55 -3.04
CA SER A 46 4.99 15.94 -1.84
C SER A 46 4.19 15.70 -0.54
N ARG A 47 2.91 16.07 -0.51
CA ARG A 47 2.02 15.79 0.64
C ARG A 47 1.89 14.29 0.92
N LEU A 48 1.71 13.49 -0.13
CA LEU A 48 1.65 12.04 0.01
C LEU A 48 2.97 11.49 0.59
N LEU A 49 4.10 11.89 0.02
CA LEU A 49 5.44 11.46 0.43
C LEU A 49 5.92 12.08 1.75
N SER A 50 5.17 12.99 2.36
CA SER A 50 5.44 13.50 3.72
C SER A 50 4.50 12.91 4.76
N GLY A 51 3.63 11.97 4.37
CA GLY A 51 2.64 11.37 5.27
C GLY A 51 1.50 12.31 5.64
N GLN A 52 1.37 13.46 4.97
CA GLN A 52 0.26 14.38 5.20
C GLN A 52 -1.04 13.80 4.65
N ARG A 53 -2.17 14.24 5.24
CA ARG A 53 -3.50 13.88 4.73
C ARG A 53 -3.63 14.30 3.28
N THR A 54 -4.03 13.35 2.43
CA THR A 54 -4.18 13.55 1.00
C THR A 54 -5.34 12.72 0.46
N SER A 55 -6.01 13.24 -0.56
CA SER A 55 -7.16 12.60 -1.23
C SER A 55 -6.76 11.53 -2.25
N VAL A 56 -5.46 11.23 -2.39
CA VAL A 56 -4.97 10.18 -3.28
C VAL A 56 -5.57 8.83 -2.86
N SER A 57 -6.30 8.17 -3.76
CA SER A 57 -6.89 6.85 -3.52
C SER A 57 -5.86 5.72 -3.67
N LEU A 58 -6.19 4.52 -3.15
CA LEU A 58 -5.37 3.30 -3.38
C LEU A 58 -5.23 3.00 -4.87
N ASP A 59 -6.31 3.11 -5.65
CA ASP A 59 -6.30 2.89 -7.10
C ASP A 59 -5.31 3.82 -7.82
N ARG A 60 -5.20 5.08 -7.35
CA ARG A 60 -4.25 6.04 -7.92
C ARG A 60 -2.81 5.65 -7.59
N LEU A 61 -2.53 5.16 -6.38
CA LEU A 61 -1.21 4.65 -6.02
C LEU A 61 -0.82 3.43 -6.87
N ILE A 62 -1.75 2.50 -7.08
CA ILE A 62 -1.53 1.31 -7.91
C ILE A 62 -1.21 1.71 -9.37
N ARG A 63 -1.96 2.66 -9.95
CA ARG A 63 -1.67 3.18 -11.29
C ARG A 63 -0.30 3.84 -11.38
N TRP A 64 0.09 4.62 -10.37
CA TRP A 64 1.41 5.24 -10.34
C TRP A 64 2.53 4.21 -10.29
N LEU A 65 2.40 3.17 -9.47
CA LEU A 65 3.35 2.05 -9.44
C LEU A 65 3.44 1.37 -10.82
N GLY A 66 2.31 1.14 -11.49
CA GLY A 66 2.29 0.62 -12.86
C GLY A 66 3.06 1.49 -13.86
N ARG A 67 2.92 2.82 -13.77
CA ARG A 67 3.68 3.77 -14.62
C ARG A 67 5.18 3.77 -14.35
N LEU A 68 5.59 3.40 -13.14
CA LEU A 68 6.99 3.23 -12.76
C LEU A 68 7.52 1.81 -13.06
N GLY A 69 6.77 1.00 -13.80
CA GLY A 69 7.18 -0.36 -14.17
C GLY A 69 7.04 -1.39 -13.05
N ARG A 70 6.25 -1.12 -12.02
CA ARG A 70 5.99 -2.08 -10.93
C ARG A 70 4.69 -2.84 -11.16
N THR A 71 4.66 -4.07 -10.65
CA THR A 71 3.47 -4.91 -10.58
C THR A 71 2.97 -4.98 -9.14
N VAL A 72 1.66 -4.89 -8.94
CA VAL A 72 1.02 -4.97 -7.62
C VAL A 72 0.17 -6.22 -7.55
N ASP A 73 0.50 -7.12 -6.62
CA ASP A 73 -0.29 -8.33 -6.33
C ASP A 73 -1.17 -8.11 -5.09
N VAL A 74 -2.46 -8.44 -5.21
CA VAL A 74 -3.40 -8.41 -4.08
C VAL A 74 -3.65 -9.83 -3.58
N LYS A 75 -3.24 -10.11 -2.34
CA LYS A 75 -3.46 -11.41 -1.69
C LYS A 75 -4.49 -11.28 -0.58
N VAL A 76 -5.61 -11.98 -0.72
CA VAL A 76 -6.65 -12.07 0.32
C VAL A 76 -6.37 -13.29 1.20
N LYS A 77 -6.30 -13.09 2.51
CA LYS A 77 -6.08 -14.16 3.50
C LYS A 77 -7.32 -14.36 4.35
N VAL A 78 -7.57 -15.60 4.76
CA VAL A 78 -8.60 -15.90 5.77
C VAL A 78 -8.11 -15.32 7.09
N ALA A 79 -8.90 -14.42 7.68
CA ALA A 79 -8.64 -13.95 9.03
C ALA A 79 -8.72 -15.14 9.98
N ALA A 80 -7.75 -15.29 10.89
CA ALA A 80 -7.83 -16.31 11.91
C ALA A 80 -9.21 -16.21 12.60
N PRO A 81 -9.97 -17.30 12.73
CA PRO A 81 -11.26 -17.24 13.39
C PRO A 81 -11.01 -16.71 14.81
N ALA A 82 -11.65 -15.58 15.12
CA ALA A 82 -11.50 -14.94 16.42
C ALA A 82 -12.00 -15.92 17.49
N GLY A 83 -11.08 -16.62 18.15
CA GLY A 83 -11.39 -17.50 19.27
C GLY A 83 -11.47 -19.01 19.00
N VAL A 84 -10.88 -19.56 17.93
CA VAL A 84 -10.63 -21.02 17.91
C VAL A 84 -9.27 -21.29 18.54
N PRO A 85 -9.18 -21.76 19.79
CA PRO A 85 -7.90 -22.22 20.33
C PRO A 85 -7.37 -23.32 19.40
N PRO A 86 -6.04 -23.40 19.19
CA PRO A 86 -5.44 -24.41 18.33
C PRO A 86 -5.98 -25.76 18.80
N ARG A 87 -6.73 -26.46 17.94
CA ARG A 87 -7.25 -27.79 18.24
C ARG A 87 -6.04 -28.63 18.61
N ALA A 88 -5.93 -28.99 19.89
CA ALA A 88 -4.92 -29.89 20.38
C ALA A 88 -4.94 -31.12 19.47
N ARG A 89 -3.83 -31.32 18.76
CA ARG A 89 -3.62 -32.48 17.91
C ARG A 89 -3.76 -33.67 18.84
N ARG A 90 -4.88 -34.40 18.77
CA ARG A 90 -5.03 -35.67 19.47
C ARG A 90 -3.95 -36.58 18.90
N ALA A 91 -2.89 -36.79 19.67
CA ALA A 91 -2.02 -37.94 19.50
C ALA A 91 -2.89 -39.15 19.80
N HIS A 92 -3.33 -39.85 18.75
CA HIS A 92 -3.76 -41.23 18.91
C HIS A 92 -2.48 -42.06 19.09
N GLY A 93 -2.33 -42.62 20.28
CA GLY A 93 -1.57 -43.85 20.49
C GLY A 93 -2.42 -45.06 20.12
#